data_AF-A0A552UVU7-F1
#
_entry.id   AF-A0A552UVU7-F1
#
_cell.length_a   1.000
_cell.length_b   1.000
_cell.length_c   1.000
_cell.angle_alpha   90.00
_cell.angle_beta   90.00
_cell.angle_gamma   90.00
#
_symmetry.space_group_name_H-M   'P 1'
#
loop_
_entity.id
_entity.type
_entity.pdbx_description
1 polymer ?
#
loop_
_entity_poly.entity_id
_entity_poly.type
_entity_poly.pdbx_seq_one_letter_code
_entity_poly.pdbx_strand_id
1 'polypeptide(L)'
;MKKIQLRCLMLLCLVGAACSNKDNEDDYVPLTAEEGEQFSGGTSTVNNATEEAFGFSSNTLTADEQTDFGIGNSFFRQNWVSAPSSTTARDGLGPFFNATSCSSCHFKDGRGRPPAFDGEMGKGLLLRLSIAGTDAFNGALGDPVYGHQLQDNAILGPVVKGKIGITYQTITEILADGTTVQLQKPIYQVNELGYGPLDAGIKISPRVANQIIGLGLLEAVPQSTLLSFADEADANGDGISGRANYVHDIATNTTKMGRFGWKANQPDVRQQVAAALSGDMGLTSYLFPDEYCPPGIDCSVYPNGGSPEVPDVTFDRMVLYSRSLSVPVRRNYTEQNVLRGKQIFSDINCVACHIPKMQTGNDHPLAGMRNQTIRPYTDMLLHDMGDALSDNAPDYLATGNEWRTPALWGIGLIQTVNGHTNLLHDGRARNITEAILWHGGEAQQAKDKFKALTTKDRDDLLAFLNSM
;
A
#
# COMPACT_ATOMS: atom_id res chain seq x y z
N MET A 1 3.75 -110.93 -12.81
CA MET A 1 3.42 -110.33 -14.12
C MET A 1 2.68 -109.01 -13.92
N LYS A 2 3.30 -107.94 -14.41
CA LYS A 2 2.80 -106.61 -14.80
C LYS A 2 1.86 -105.81 -13.86
N LYS A 3 2.47 -104.82 -13.19
CA LYS A 3 1.87 -103.58 -12.70
C LYS A 3 1.31 -102.76 -13.88
N ILE A 4 0.09 -102.24 -13.76
CA ILE A 4 -0.47 -101.24 -14.66
C ILE A 4 -0.41 -99.89 -13.93
N GLN A 5 0.40 -98.97 -14.45
CA GLN A 5 0.49 -97.59 -13.99
C GLN A 5 -0.57 -96.74 -14.71
N LEU A 6 -1.39 -96.05 -13.93
CA LEU A 6 -2.33 -95.03 -14.40
C LEU A 6 -1.55 -93.71 -14.56
N ARG A 7 -1.35 -93.25 -15.80
CA ARG A 7 -0.78 -91.91 -16.08
C ARG A 7 -1.91 -90.88 -16.06
N CYS A 8 -1.90 -90.01 -15.06
CA CYS A 8 -2.72 -88.80 -15.03
C CYS A 8 -1.95 -87.69 -15.77
N LEU A 9 -2.57 -87.10 -16.79
CA LEU A 9 -2.02 -86.02 -17.60
C LEU A 9 -2.31 -84.69 -16.88
N MET A 10 -1.31 -84.09 -16.24
CA MET A 10 -1.41 -82.77 -15.62
C MET A 10 -1.25 -81.69 -16.71
N LEU A 11 -2.32 -80.93 -16.96
CA LEU A 11 -2.30 -79.72 -17.77
C LEU A 11 -1.66 -78.60 -16.94
N LEU A 12 -0.51 -78.08 -17.37
CA LEU A 12 0.21 -76.99 -16.71
C LEU A 12 -0.42 -75.65 -17.15
N CYS A 13 -1.30 -75.06 -16.33
CA CYS A 13 -1.71 -73.67 -16.49
C CYS A 13 -0.59 -72.76 -15.94
N LEU A 14 0.14 -72.09 -16.84
CA LEU A 14 0.98 -70.95 -16.47
C LEU A 14 0.08 -69.78 -16.07
N VAL A 15 -0.05 -69.54 -14.76
CA VAL A 15 -0.55 -68.28 -14.22
C VAL A 15 0.63 -67.32 -14.18
N GLY A 16 0.65 -66.35 -15.10
CA GLY A 16 1.60 -65.24 -15.05
C GLY A 16 1.37 -64.42 -13.78
N ALA A 17 2.38 -64.37 -12.91
CA ALA A 17 2.43 -63.44 -11.80
C ALA A 17 2.60 -62.02 -12.36
N ALA A 18 1.49 -61.29 -12.47
CA ALA A 18 1.52 -59.83 -12.59
C ALA A 18 1.83 -59.28 -11.19
N CYS A 19 3.09 -58.96 -10.93
CA CYS A 19 3.45 -58.06 -9.84
C CYS A 19 2.91 -56.69 -10.21
N SER A 20 1.73 -56.32 -9.70
CA SER A 20 1.33 -54.92 -9.63
C SER A 20 2.22 -54.26 -8.60
N ASN A 21 3.22 -53.50 -9.06
CA ASN A 21 3.75 -52.40 -8.27
C ASN A 21 2.56 -51.48 -7.99
N LYS A 22 1.97 -51.63 -6.81
CA LYS A 22 1.27 -50.52 -6.16
C LYS A 22 2.36 -49.55 -5.72
N ASP A 23 2.82 -48.76 -6.67
CA ASP A 23 3.49 -47.52 -6.33
C ASP A 23 2.49 -46.74 -5.45
N ASN A 24 2.99 -46.23 -4.32
CA ASN A 24 2.23 -45.36 -3.45
C ASN A 24 1.68 -44.19 -4.28
N GLU A 25 0.41 -44.27 -4.67
CA GLU A 25 -0.39 -43.07 -4.84
C GLU A 25 -0.42 -42.43 -3.46
N ASP A 26 0.53 -41.53 -3.20
CA ASP A 26 0.42 -40.57 -2.10
C ASP A 26 -0.97 -39.95 -2.24
N ASP A 27 -1.88 -40.29 -1.32
CA ASP A 27 -3.27 -39.81 -1.33
C ASP A 27 -3.24 -38.28 -1.37
N TYR A 28 -3.44 -37.72 -2.57
CA TYR A 28 -3.51 -36.27 -2.75
C TYR A 28 -4.73 -35.77 -1.98
N VAL A 29 -4.49 -35.10 -0.86
CA VAL A 29 -5.53 -34.42 -0.10
C VAL A 29 -5.65 -33.00 -0.66
N PRO A 30 -6.76 -32.65 -1.35
CA PRO A 30 -6.95 -31.30 -1.84
C PRO A 30 -6.97 -30.31 -0.69
N LEU A 31 -6.31 -29.16 -0.87
CA LEU A 31 -6.41 -28.06 0.08
C LEU A 31 -7.80 -27.45 0.00
N THR A 32 -8.29 -26.94 1.12
CA THR A 32 -9.58 -26.26 1.23
C THR A 32 -9.39 -24.82 1.68
N ALA A 33 -10.20 -23.92 1.10
CA ALA A 33 -10.24 -22.54 1.56
C ALA A 33 -10.91 -22.44 2.93
N GLU A 34 -10.50 -21.45 3.72
CA GLU A 34 -11.22 -21.10 4.94
C GLU A 34 -12.61 -20.55 4.61
N GLU A 35 -13.55 -20.74 5.55
CA GLU A 35 -14.87 -20.15 5.42
C GLU A 35 -14.80 -18.61 5.31
N GLY A 36 -15.47 -18.08 4.29
CA GLY A 36 -15.54 -16.66 4.01
C GLY A 36 -14.21 -16.03 3.57
N GLU A 37 -13.21 -16.82 3.16
CA GLU A 37 -11.90 -16.32 2.74
C GLU A 37 -11.94 -15.36 1.55
N GLN A 38 -12.95 -15.47 0.69
CA GLN A 38 -13.20 -14.55 -0.41
C GLN A 38 -13.62 -13.14 0.04
N PHE A 39 -14.21 -13.02 1.24
CA PHE A 39 -14.73 -11.78 1.81
C PHE A 39 -13.65 -11.03 2.58
N SER A 40 -12.63 -10.56 1.86
CA SER A 40 -11.42 -9.97 2.44
C SER A 40 -11.69 -8.70 3.26
N GLY A 41 -12.72 -7.92 2.91
CA GLY A 41 -13.18 -6.75 3.67
C GLY A 41 -14.36 -7.01 4.60
N GLY A 42 -14.65 -8.27 4.97
CA GLY A 42 -15.85 -8.60 5.74
C GLY A 42 -17.11 -8.30 4.94
N THR A 43 -18.17 -7.76 5.58
CA THR A 43 -19.40 -7.43 4.85
C THR A 43 -19.22 -6.30 3.84
N SER A 44 -18.19 -5.45 4.00
CA SER A 44 -17.78 -4.39 3.07
C SER A 44 -16.99 -4.91 1.85
N THR A 45 -17.02 -6.21 1.58
CA THR A 45 -16.46 -6.79 0.35
C THR A 45 -17.40 -6.58 -0.83
N VAL A 46 -16.86 -6.19 -1.99
CA VAL A 46 -17.61 -6.08 -3.26
C VAL A 46 -17.13 -7.10 -4.28
N ASN A 47 -18.06 -7.74 -4.98
CA ASN A 47 -17.72 -8.66 -6.07
C ASN A 47 -17.48 -7.89 -7.37
N ASN A 48 -16.32 -7.25 -7.48
CA ASN A 48 -15.89 -6.57 -8.68
C ASN A 48 -14.39 -6.76 -8.91
N ALA A 49 -14.02 -7.15 -10.13
CA ALA A 49 -12.65 -7.36 -10.58
C ALA A 49 -12.36 -6.64 -11.91
N THR A 50 -13.19 -5.65 -12.28
CA THR A 50 -13.03 -4.84 -13.48
C THR A 50 -12.11 -3.64 -13.21
N GLU A 51 -11.95 -2.77 -14.19
CA GLU A 51 -11.23 -1.50 -14.05
C GLU A 51 -11.82 -0.53 -13.00
N GLU A 52 -13.00 -0.82 -12.44
CA GLU A 52 -13.66 -0.02 -11.40
C GLU A 52 -13.58 -0.67 -10.01
N ALA A 53 -12.82 -1.77 -9.85
CA ALA A 53 -12.84 -2.60 -8.65
C ALA A 53 -12.53 -1.86 -7.34
N PHE A 54 -11.85 -0.72 -7.40
CA PHE A 54 -11.49 0.10 -6.24
C PHE A 54 -12.45 1.25 -5.93
N GLY A 55 -13.41 1.56 -6.82
CA GLY A 55 -14.25 2.76 -6.72
C GLY A 55 -15.65 2.55 -6.11
N PHE A 56 -15.95 1.37 -5.58
CA PHE A 56 -17.27 1.05 -5.03
C PHE A 56 -17.39 1.45 -3.56
N SER A 57 -18.54 2.00 -3.18
CA SER A 57 -18.88 2.23 -1.77
C SER A 57 -19.15 0.92 -1.03
N SER A 58 -19.00 0.96 0.29
CA SER A 58 -19.44 -0.10 1.19
C SER A 58 -20.95 -0.30 1.08
N ASN A 59 -21.39 -1.55 0.95
CA ASN A 59 -22.82 -1.91 0.98
C ASN A 59 -23.48 -1.70 2.36
N THR A 60 -22.69 -1.33 3.37
CA THR A 60 -23.13 -1.08 4.74
C THR A 60 -23.55 0.37 4.99
N LEU A 61 -23.40 1.26 4.02
CA LEU A 61 -23.78 2.67 4.16
C LEU A 61 -25.30 2.81 4.21
N THR A 62 -25.77 3.74 5.04
CA THR A 62 -27.15 4.23 5.00
C THR A 62 -27.42 5.02 3.71
N ALA A 63 -28.70 5.30 3.42
CA ALA A 63 -29.06 6.06 2.21
C ALA A 63 -28.46 7.47 2.19
N ASP A 64 -28.40 8.14 3.34
CA ASP A 64 -27.81 9.47 3.47
C ASP A 64 -26.28 9.40 3.29
N GLU A 65 -25.61 8.46 3.94
CA GLU A 65 -24.17 8.24 3.74
C GLU A 65 -23.83 7.85 2.29
N GLN A 66 -24.68 7.10 1.61
CA GLN A 66 -24.50 6.74 0.20
C GLN A 66 -24.60 7.98 -0.71
N THR A 67 -25.47 8.94 -0.36
CA THR A 67 -25.57 10.23 -1.05
C THR A 67 -24.30 11.06 -0.81
N ASP A 68 -23.87 11.16 0.44
CA ASP A 68 -22.66 11.89 0.82
C ASP A 68 -21.39 11.25 0.23
N PHE A 69 -21.33 9.92 0.10
CA PHE A 69 -20.28 9.20 -0.63
C PHE A 69 -20.17 9.68 -2.07
N GLY A 70 -21.30 9.80 -2.78
CA GLY A 70 -21.33 10.30 -4.16
C GLY A 70 -20.82 11.73 -4.29
N ILE A 71 -21.13 12.59 -3.30
CA ILE A 71 -20.64 13.97 -3.25
C ILE A 71 -19.12 13.98 -2.95
N GLY A 72 -18.67 13.20 -1.96
CA GLY A 72 -17.24 13.05 -1.63
C GLY A 72 -16.42 12.56 -2.82
N ASN A 73 -16.92 11.55 -3.55
CA ASN A 73 -16.33 11.06 -4.79
C ASN A 73 -16.20 12.17 -5.84
N SER A 74 -17.24 13.00 -5.97
CA SER A 74 -17.20 14.15 -6.88
C SER A 74 -16.05 15.10 -6.53
N PHE A 75 -15.84 15.45 -5.26
CA PHE A 75 -14.72 16.29 -4.83
C PHE A 75 -13.35 15.61 -4.95
N PHE A 76 -13.29 14.28 -4.76
CA PHE A 76 -12.09 13.50 -4.94
C PHE A 76 -11.60 13.45 -6.40
N ARG A 77 -12.53 13.37 -7.35
CA ARG A 77 -12.23 13.13 -8.77
C ARG A 77 -11.98 14.38 -9.60
N GLN A 78 -12.76 15.44 -9.43
CA GLN A 78 -12.63 16.59 -10.33
C GLN A 78 -11.52 17.54 -9.88
N ASN A 79 -10.97 18.25 -10.85
CA ASN A 79 -9.90 19.21 -10.61
C ASN A 79 -10.39 20.40 -9.80
N TRP A 80 -9.58 20.79 -8.84
CA TRP A 80 -9.56 22.11 -8.24
C TRP A 80 -8.84 23.06 -9.19
N VAL A 81 -9.27 24.30 -9.22
CA VAL A 81 -8.74 25.34 -10.11
C VAL A 81 -8.20 26.50 -9.29
N SER A 82 -7.26 27.25 -9.84
CA SER A 82 -6.74 28.46 -9.21
C SER A 82 -7.82 29.53 -9.12
N ALA A 83 -7.90 30.21 -7.97
CA ALA A 83 -8.73 31.40 -7.83
C ALA A 83 -8.15 32.62 -8.58
N PRO A 84 -8.99 33.60 -8.96
CA PRO A 84 -10.45 33.52 -9.01
C PRO A 84 -10.92 32.66 -10.19
N SER A 85 -12.00 31.90 -10.02
CA SER A 85 -12.61 31.14 -11.12
C SER A 85 -14.13 31.35 -11.21
N SER A 86 -14.74 30.95 -12.32
CA SER A 86 -16.20 30.95 -12.45
C SER A 86 -16.89 29.87 -11.59
N THR A 87 -16.13 28.90 -11.06
CA THR A 87 -16.62 27.80 -10.24
C THR A 87 -16.16 27.97 -8.78
N THR A 88 -16.97 28.67 -7.98
CA THR A 88 -16.65 29.00 -6.58
C THR A 88 -16.72 27.83 -5.59
N ALA A 89 -17.10 26.65 -6.07
CA ALA A 89 -17.17 25.46 -5.22
C ALA A 89 -15.82 24.71 -5.15
N ARG A 90 -14.85 25.05 -6.02
CA ARG A 90 -13.60 24.32 -6.24
C ARG A 90 -12.43 25.21 -6.67
N ASP A 91 -12.52 26.50 -6.40
CA ASP A 91 -11.49 27.47 -6.72
C ASP A 91 -10.52 27.68 -5.57
N GLY A 92 -9.83 26.63 -5.14
CA GLY A 92 -8.88 26.71 -4.01
C GLY A 92 -7.53 26.04 -4.27
N LEU A 93 -7.18 25.81 -5.54
CA LEU A 93 -5.88 25.20 -5.81
C LEU A 93 -4.77 26.14 -5.31
N GLY A 94 -4.03 25.70 -4.30
CA GLY A 94 -3.06 26.55 -3.63
C GLY A 94 -1.89 26.93 -4.53
N PRO A 95 -1.07 27.93 -4.14
CA PRO A 95 -0.02 28.48 -5.00
C PRO A 95 1.00 27.45 -5.50
N PHE A 96 1.23 26.40 -4.72
CA PHE A 96 2.09 25.27 -5.05
C PHE A 96 1.36 23.95 -4.82
N PHE A 97 1.49 23.01 -5.75
CA PHE A 97 0.82 21.72 -5.68
C PHE A 97 1.61 20.63 -6.43
N ASN A 98 1.33 19.37 -6.11
CA ASN A 98 1.73 18.20 -6.89
C ASN A 98 0.61 17.75 -7.84
N ALA A 99 -0.65 17.93 -7.42
CA ALA A 99 -1.82 17.50 -8.19
C ALA A 99 -3.02 18.44 -8.03
N THR A 100 -3.90 18.46 -9.03
CA THR A 100 -5.13 19.27 -9.02
C THR A 100 -6.35 18.50 -8.52
N SER A 101 -6.25 17.20 -8.28
CA SER A 101 -7.30 16.37 -7.69
C SER A 101 -6.68 15.16 -6.99
N CYS A 102 -7.36 14.63 -5.97
CA CYS A 102 -6.92 13.40 -5.29
C CYS A 102 -6.76 12.25 -6.30
N SER A 103 -7.69 12.15 -7.27
CA SER A 103 -7.65 11.11 -8.31
C SER A 103 -6.51 11.24 -9.33
N SER A 104 -5.82 12.39 -9.41
CA SER A 104 -4.61 12.52 -10.23
C SER A 104 -3.44 11.71 -9.65
N CYS A 105 -3.41 11.58 -8.32
CA CYS A 105 -2.47 10.74 -7.60
C CYS A 105 -3.02 9.31 -7.40
N HIS A 106 -4.30 9.21 -7.01
CA HIS A 106 -5.02 7.97 -6.71
C HIS A 106 -5.97 7.60 -7.85
N PHE A 107 -5.43 7.32 -9.03
CA PHE A 107 -6.25 7.05 -10.23
C PHE A 107 -7.24 5.91 -9.98
N LYS A 108 -8.54 6.18 -10.16
CA LYS A 108 -9.63 5.26 -9.80
C LYS A 108 -9.48 4.64 -8.40
N ASP A 109 -9.10 5.46 -7.42
CA ASP A 109 -8.89 5.07 -6.01
C ASP A 109 -7.74 4.07 -5.79
N GLY A 110 -7.01 3.80 -6.88
CA GLY A 110 -5.90 2.88 -6.93
C GLY A 110 -4.57 3.55 -6.67
N ARG A 111 -3.54 2.89 -7.18
CA ARG A 111 -2.15 3.18 -6.88
C ARG A 111 -1.56 4.17 -7.89
N GLY A 112 -0.70 5.06 -7.41
CA GLY A 112 0.14 5.91 -8.26
C GLY A 112 1.40 5.19 -8.76
N ARG A 113 2.15 5.86 -9.63
CA ARG A 113 3.44 5.38 -10.16
C ARG A 113 4.42 6.54 -10.40
N PRO A 114 5.74 6.25 -10.47
CA PRO A 114 6.69 7.21 -11.01
C PRO A 114 6.35 7.61 -12.46
N PRO A 115 6.80 8.79 -12.92
CA PRO A 115 6.79 9.17 -14.33
C PRO A 115 7.43 8.08 -15.21
N ALA A 116 6.82 7.80 -16.37
CA ALA A 116 7.32 6.83 -17.34
C ALA A 116 8.44 7.41 -18.22
N PHE A 117 8.52 8.74 -18.33
CA PHE A 117 9.53 9.50 -19.05
C PHE A 117 9.68 10.90 -18.45
N ASP A 118 10.81 11.55 -18.72
CA ASP A 118 11.09 12.90 -18.24
C ASP A 118 10.05 13.89 -18.76
N GLY A 119 9.46 14.66 -17.84
CA GLY A 119 8.42 15.65 -18.15
C GLY A 119 7.00 15.10 -18.25
N GLU A 120 6.75 13.80 -18.01
CA GLU A 120 5.38 13.33 -17.76
C GLU A 120 4.85 14.00 -16.47
N MET A 121 3.69 14.67 -16.55
CA MET A 121 3.05 15.22 -15.36
C MET A 121 2.71 14.11 -14.36
N GLY A 122 2.98 14.38 -13.08
CA GLY A 122 2.99 13.41 -12.00
C GLY A 122 1.78 12.48 -11.97
N LYS A 123 2.05 11.17 -11.84
CA LYS A 123 1.06 10.09 -11.68
C LYS A 123 1.02 9.58 -10.23
N GLY A 124 1.15 10.50 -9.29
CA GLY A 124 1.08 10.22 -7.86
C GLY A 124 2.40 9.94 -7.16
N LEU A 125 3.56 10.18 -7.79
CA LEU A 125 4.85 10.25 -7.09
C LEU A 125 5.08 11.68 -6.58
N LEU A 126 5.43 11.81 -5.30
CA LEU A 126 5.91 13.06 -4.69
C LEU A 126 7.23 12.82 -3.95
N LEU A 127 7.95 13.91 -3.65
CA LEU A 127 9.16 13.88 -2.81
C LEU A 127 8.90 14.61 -1.49
N ARG A 128 8.97 13.89 -0.37
CA ARG A 128 9.09 14.49 0.97
C ARG A 128 10.53 14.91 1.20
N LEU A 129 10.68 16.03 1.90
CA LEU A 129 11.95 16.69 2.19
C LEU A 129 12.13 16.75 3.70
N SER A 130 13.27 16.30 4.21
CA SER A 130 13.61 16.49 5.62
C SER A 130 15.10 16.69 5.85
N ILE A 131 15.43 17.31 6.97
CA ILE A 131 16.81 17.49 7.45
C ILE A 131 16.97 16.82 8.81
N ALA A 132 18.17 16.90 9.39
CA ALA A 132 18.41 16.39 10.74
C ALA A 132 17.64 17.20 11.80
N GLY A 133 17.16 16.50 12.83
CA GLY A 133 16.42 17.10 13.94
C GLY A 133 14.90 16.89 13.83
N THR A 134 14.19 17.28 14.88
CA THR A 134 12.74 17.17 14.98
C THR A 134 12.11 18.46 15.48
N ASP A 135 10.84 18.66 15.16
CA ASP A 135 10.02 19.73 15.73
C ASP A 135 9.58 19.44 17.18
N ALA A 136 8.74 20.31 17.74
CA ALA A 136 8.22 20.19 19.10
C ALA A 136 7.32 18.97 19.33
N PHE A 137 6.84 18.33 18.27
CA PHE A 137 5.98 17.15 18.29
C PHE A 137 6.72 15.87 17.85
N ASN A 138 8.05 15.93 17.75
CA ASN A 138 8.93 14.88 17.23
C ASN A 138 8.78 14.58 15.73
N GLY A 139 8.06 15.42 14.98
CA GLY A 139 8.01 15.34 13.52
C GLY A 139 9.35 15.74 12.90
N ALA A 140 9.67 15.21 11.71
CA ALA A 140 10.93 15.53 11.05
C ALA A 140 10.95 16.99 10.57
N LEU A 141 12.06 17.70 10.77
CA LEU A 141 12.23 19.06 10.27
C LEU A 141 12.27 19.08 8.74
N GLY A 142 11.55 20.03 8.13
CA GLY A 142 11.58 20.26 6.69
C GLY A 142 12.82 21.04 6.25
N ASP A 143 13.04 21.08 4.94
CA ASP A 143 14.03 21.97 4.35
C ASP A 143 13.70 23.45 4.66
N PRO A 144 14.68 24.29 5.04
CA PRO A 144 14.42 25.67 5.44
C PRO A 144 13.96 26.57 4.28
N VAL A 145 14.13 26.16 3.02
CA VAL A 145 13.72 26.89 1.82
C VAL A 145 12.46 26.28 1.21
N TYR A 146 12.31 24.96 1.27
CA TYR A 146 11.27 24.22 0.53
C TYR A 146 10.20 23.59 1.42
N GLY A 147 10.41 23.51 2.72
CA GLY A 147 9.51 22.86 3.66
C GLY A 147 9.62 21.33 3.63
N HIS A 148 8.52 20.64 3.91
CA HIS A 148 8.49 19.18 4.08
C HIS A 148 8.19 18.40 2.78
N GLN A 149 7.88 19.09 1.69
CA GLN A 149 7.49 18.47 0.41
C GLN A 149 7.88 19.36 -0.76
N LEU A 150 8.37 18.72 -1.82
CA LEU A 150 8.56 19.38 -3.11
C LEU A 150 7.25 19.35 -3.90
N GLN A 151 6.56 20.48 -3.97
CA GLN A 151 5.51 20.71 -4.95
C GLN A 151 6.14 21.10 -6.30
N ASP A 152 6.05 20.21 -7.28
CA ASP A 152 6.69 20.35 -8.59
C ASP A 152 5.85 21.15 -9.61
N ASN A 153 4.72 21.71 -9.17
CA ASN A 153 3.87 22.60 -9.93
C ASN A 153 3.46 23.82 -9.11
N ALA A 154 3.03 24.87 -9.81
CA ALA A 154 2.58 26.12 -9.22
C ALA A 154 1.51 26.75 -10.12
N ILE A 155 0.65 27.59 -9.54
CA ILE A 155 -0.31 28.40 -10.31
C ILE A 155 0.42 29.50 -11.10
N LEU A 156 -0.32 30.29 -11.89
CA LEU A 156 0.26 31.44 -12.58
C LEU A 156 0.71 32.50 -11.56
N GLY A 157 1.98 32.90 -11.62
CA GLY A 157 2.55 33.94 -10.76
C GLY A 157 3.80 33.49 -10.01
N PRO A 158 3.70 32.52 -9.07
CA PRO A 158 4.86 31.96 -8.38
C PRO A 158 5.79 31.20 -9.34
N VAL A 159 7.08 31.15 -8.98
CA VAL A 159 8.07 30.29 -9.65
C VAL A 159 7.91 28.87 -9.10
N VAL A 160 7.90 27.85 -9.96
CA VAL A 160 7.82 26.45 -9.48
C VAL A 160 8.98 26.14 -8.51
N LYS A 161 8.71 25.37 -7.44
CA LYS A 161 9.73 25.08 -6.41
C LYS A 161 10.93 24.32 -6.99
N GLY A 162 10.66 23.34 -7.84
CA GLY A 162 11.65 22.56 -8.58
C GLY A 162 10.99 21.45 -9.39
N LYS A 163 11.80 20.69 -10.13
CA LYS A 163 11.36 19.54 -10.93
C LYS A 163 12.01 18.25 -10.44
N ILE A 164 11.22 17.18 -10.43
CA ILE A 164 11.71 15.84 -10.05
C ILE A 164 12.50 15.25 -11.22
N GLY A 165 13.74 14.83 -10.95
CA GLY A 165 14.55 14.01 -11.86
C GLY A 165 14.74 12.61 -11.30
N ILE A 166 14.65 11.60 -12.18
CA ILE A 166 14.88 10.19 -11.80
C ILE A 166 15.80 9.54 -12.81
N THR A 167 16.90 8.97 -12.33
CA THR A 167 17.72 8.06 -13.12
C THR A 167 17.69 6.67 -12.49
N TYR A 168 17.96 5.64 -13.28
CA TYR A 168 17.88 4.26 -12.81
C TYR A 168 19.21 3.53 -12.98
N GLN A 169 19.62 2.82 -11.94
CA GLN A 169 20.68 1.83 -11.98
C GLN A 169 20.07 0.43 -11.99
N THR A 170 20.57 -0.45 -12.85
CA THR A 170 20.15 -1.86 -12.88
C THR A 170 20.89 -2.67 -11.81
N ILE A 171 20.16 -3.51 -11.09
CA ILE A 171 20.70 -4.53 -10.17
C ILE A 171 20.24 -5.90 -10.66
N THR A 172 21.15 -6.86 -10.70
CA THR A 172 20.84 -8.23 -11.12
C THR A 172 20.68 -9.14 -9.91
N GLU A 173 19.54 -9.82 -9.83
CA GLU A 173 19.27 -10.90 -8.89
C GLU A 173 19.17 -12.23 -9.65
N ILE A 174 19.68 -13.31 -9.05
CA ILE A 174 19.66 -14.65 -9.62
C ILE A 174 18.90 -15.58 -8.66
N LEU A 175 17.89 -16.27 -9.17
CA LEU A 175 17.12 -17.28 -8.42
C LEU A 175 17.83 -18.65 -8.46
N ALA A 176 17.46 -19.56 -7.57
CA ALA A 176 18.13 -20.86 -7.45
C ALA A 176 18.03 -21.75 -8.70
N ASP A 177 17.02 -21.53 -9.56
CA ASP A 177 16.88 -22.22 -10.84
C ASP A 177 17.62 -21.54 -12.01
N GLY A 178 18.40 -20.50 -11.73
CA GLY A 178 19.16 -19.74 -12.72
C GLY A 178 18.38 -18.60 -13.38
N THR A 179 17.10 -18.40 -13.06
CA THR A 179 16.34 -17.25 -13.55
C THR A 179 17.00 -15.94 -13.13
N THR A 180 17.25 -15.06 -14.09
CA THR A 180 17.84 -13.74 -13.85
C THR A 180 16.74 -12.68 -13.83
N VAL A 181 16.71 -11.86 -12.78
CA VAL A 181 15.76 -10.75 -12.62
C VAL A 181 16.53 -9.43 -12.52
N GLN A 182 16.13 -8.44 -13.32
CA GLN A 182 16.75 -7.11 -13.34
C GLN A 182 15.89 -6.13 -12.56
N LEU A 183 16.37 -5.70 -11.38
CA LEU A 183 15.74 -4.67 -10.56
C LEU A 183 16.18 -3.28 -11.01
N GLN A 184 15.33 -2.28 -10.78
CA GLN A 184 15.63 -0.87 -11.04
C GLN A 184 15.81 -0.10 -9.72
N LYS A 185 17.02 0.35 -9.44
CA LYS A 185 17.32 1.26 -8.32
C LYS A 185 17.19 2.70 -8.78
N PRO A 186 16.16 3.45 -8.33
CA PRO A 186 16.04 4.86 -8.68
C PRO A 186 17.06 5.72 -7.93
N ILE A 187 17.49 6.78 -8.58
CA ILE A 187 18.35 7.84 -8.06
C ILE A 187 17.61 9.15 -8.32
N TYR A 188 17.14 9.77 -7.24
CA TYR A 188 16.32 10.97 -7.28
C TYR A 188 17.16 12.24 -7.23
N GLN A 189 16.74 13.24 -7.98
CA GLN A 189 17.33 14.57 -8.04
C GLN A 189 16.23 15.62 -8.03
N VAL A 190 16.53 16.80 -7.50
CA VAL A 190 15.67 17.97 -7.64
C VAL A 190 16.40 18.97 -8.53
N ASN A 191 15.81 19.23 -9.69
CA ASN A 191 16.33 20.11 -10.72
C ASN A 191 15.56 21.44 -10.70
N GLU A 192 16.08 22.46 -11.37
CA GLU A 192 15.37 23.73 -11.62
C GLU A 192 14.81 24.39 -10.34
N LEU A 193 15.61 24.39 -9.27
CA LEU A 193 15.24 24.97 -7.97
C LEU A 193 14.90 26.47 -8.09
N GLY A 194 13.68 26.84 -7.71
CA GLY A 194 13.14 28.20 -7.89
C GLY A 194 13.48 29.22 -6.79
N TYR A 195 13.92 28.77 -5.61
CA TYR A 195 14.01 29.61 -4.40
C TYR A 195 15.39 29.57 -3.70
N GLY A 196 16.35 28.84 -4.27
CA GLY A 196 17.70 28.70 -3.73
C GLY A 196 18.16 27.25 -3.67
N PRO A 197 19.37 26.98 -3.17
CA PRO A 197 19.82 25.61 -2.96
C PRO A 197 19.02 24.93 -1.83
N LEU A 198 18.83 23.61 -1.96
CA LEU A 198 18.40 22.76 -0.85
C LEU A 198 19.46 22.76 0.27
N ASP A 199 19.04 22.45 1.49
CA ASP A 199 19.97 22.22 2.59
C ASP A 199 20.98 21.12 2.25
N ALA A 200 22.23 21.28 2.68
CA ALA A 200 23.30 20.33 2.38
C ALA A 200 23.06 18.93 3.02
N GLY A 201 22.29 18.88 4.11
CA GLY A 201 21.88 17.66 4.79
C GLY A 201 20.51 17.12 4.37
N ILE A 202 19.98 17.56 3.22
CA ILE A 202 18.65 17.16 2.74
C ILE A 202 18.54 15.64 2.57
N LYS A 203 17.43 15.11 3.06
CA LYS A 203 16.98 13.74 2.88
C LYS A 203 15.72 13.77 2.01
N ILE A 204 15.73 12.97 0.95
CA ILE A 204 14.64 12.90 -0.02
C ILE A 204 13.92 11.57 0.17
N SER A 205 12.63 11.62 0.47
CA SER A 205 11.75 10.47 0.65
C SER A 205 10.69 10.43 -0.46
N PRO A 206 10.92 9.65 -1.53
CA PRO A 206 9.95 9.49 -2.62
C PRO A 206 8.77 8.65 -2.15
N ARG A 207 7.55 9.08 -2.49
CA ARG A 207 6.31 8.40 -2.09
C ARG A 207 5.34 8.35 -3.26
N VAL A 208 4.95 7.16 -3.69
CA VAL A 208 3.82 6.99 -4.61
C VAL A 208 2.52 6.91 -3.84
N ALA A 209 1.45 7.44 -4.41
CA ALA A 209 0.11 7.35 -3.86
C ALA A 209 -0.30 5.88 -3.65
N ASN A 210 -0.76 5.56 -2.45
CA ASN A 210 -1.30 4.24 -2.13
C ASN A 210 -2.71 4.09 -2.71
N GLN A 211 -3.13 2.88 -3.05
CA GLN A 211 -4.56 2.60 -3.19
C GLN A 211 -5.28 2.84 -1.85
N ILE A 212 -6.53 3.29 -1.90
CA ILE A 212 -7.28 3.78 -0.72
C ILE A 212 -8.52 2.95 -0.39
N ILE A 213 -8.58 1.72 -0.89
CA ILE A 213 -9.65 0.76 -0.54
C ILE A 213 -9.55 0.30 0.92
N GLY A 214 -10.70 0.17 1.58
CA GLY A 214 -10.80 -0.44 2.91
C GLY A 214 -10.19 0.36 4.07
N LEU A 215 -9.84 1.65 3.87
CA LEU A 215 -9.19 2.43 4.92
C LEU A 215 -10.01 2.53 6.21
N GLY A 216 -11.35 2.64 6.14
CA GLY A 216 -12.20 2.66 7.33
C GLY A 216 -12.21 1.33 8.09
N LEU A 217 -12.01 0.19 7.41
CA LEU A 217 -11.85 -1.11 8.08
C LEU A 217 -10.54 -1.16 8.86
N LEU A 218 -9.44 -0.66 8.28
CA LEU A 218 -8.13 -0.56 8.95
C LEU A 218 -8.15 0.45 10.11
N GLU A 219 -8.84 1.58 9.92
CA GLU A 219 -9.06 2.60 10.96
C GLU A 219 -9.82 2.01 12.16
N ALA A 220 -10.80 1.14 11.90
CA ALA A 220 -11.61 0.50 12.93
C ALA A 220 -10.87 -0.61 13.71
N VAL A 221 -9.65 -1.00 13.35
CA VAL A 221 -8.88 -2.01 14.11
C VAL A 221 -8.42 -1.43 15.45
N PRO A 222 -8.74 -2.08 16.60
CA PRO A 222 -8.33 -1.57 17.91
C PRO A 222 -6.81 -1.41 18.00
N GLN A 223 -6.35 -0.33 18.61
CA GLN A 223 -4.91 -0.11 18.85
C GLN A 223 -4.29 -1.28 19.62
N SER A 224 -5.01 -1.86 20.59
CA SER A 224 -4.54 -3.04 21.33
C SER A 224 -4.30 -4.26 20.44
N THR A 225 -5.06 -4.41 19.35
CA THR A 225 -4.84 -5.49 18.37
C THR A 225 -3.54 -5.26 17.62
N LEU A 226 -3.31 -4.05 17.09
CA LEU A 226 -2.08 -3.74 16.37
C LEU A 226 -0.84 -3.85 17.28
N LEU A 227 -0.94 -3.36 18.52
CA LEU A 227 0.13 -3.49 19.52
C LEU A 227 0.39 -4.94 19.95
N SER A 228 -0.58 -5.85 19.81
CA SER A 228 -0.35 -7.27 20.09
C SER A 228 0.53 -7.96 19.05
N PHE A 229 0.76 -7.32 17.90
CA PHE A 229 1.66 -7.80 16.85
C PHE A 229 3.07 -7.21 16.96
N ALA A 230 3.27 -6.21 17.83
CA ALA A 230 4.57 -5.57 17.98
C ALA A 230 5.55 -6.47 18.74
N ASP A 231 6.80 -6.52 18.26
CA ASP A 231 7.91 -7.26 18.86
C ASP A 231 9.20 -6.44 18.78
N GLU A 232 9.18 -5.22 19.32
CA GLU A 232 10.28 -4.25 19.15
C GLU A 232 11.66 -4.76 19.64
N ALA A 233 11.67 -5.77 20.51
CA ALA A 233 12.88 -6.35 21.09
C ALA A 233 13.28 -7.69 20.45
N ASP A 234 12.60 -8.13 19.38
CA ASP A 234 12.79 -9.44 18.74
C ASP A 234 12.81 -10.56 19.80
N ALA A 235 11.77 -10.58 20.66
CA ALA A 235 11.71 -11.46 21.82
C ALA A 235 11.60 -12.94 21.41
N ASN A 236 11.09 -13.21 20.21
CA ASN A 236 10.99 -14.55 19.65
C ASN A 236 12.26 -15.00 18.89
N GLY A 237 13.20 -14.08 18.58
CA GLY A 237 14.46 -14.34 17.89
C GLY A 237 14.32 -14.72 16.42
N ASP A 238 13.22 -14.33 15.76
CA ASP A 238 13.01 -14.55 14.32
C ASP A 238 13.66 -13.48 13.44
N GLY A 239 14.15 -12.38 14.05
CA GLY A 239 14.81 -11.26 13.40
C GLY A 239 13.86 -10.19 12.87
N ILE A 240 12.60 -10.20 13.29
CA ILE A 240 11.55 -9.24 12.92
C ILE A 240 11.19 -8.42 14.16
N SER A 241 11.24 -7.10 14.04
CA SER A 241 11.14 -6.17 15.18
C SER A 241 10.03 -5.13 15.01
N GLY A 242 8.88 -5.59 14.49
CA GLY A 242 7.74 -4.75 14.16
C GLY A 242 7.32 -3.81 15.31
N ARG A 243 7.16 -2.52 15.02
CA ARG A 243 6.81 -1.52 16.04
C ARG A 243 5.85 -0.44 15.57
N ALA A 244 5.20 0.22 16.52
CA ALA A 244 4.28 1.31 16.25
C ALA A 244 5.02 2.65 16.00
N ASN A 245 4.49 3.48 15.10
CA ASN A 245 4.86 4.90 15.07
C ASN A 245 3.93 5.70 16.00
N TYR A 246 4.42 6.80 16.56
CA TYR A 246 3.64 7.72 17.40
C TYR A 246 3.76 9.13 16.85
N VAL A 247 2.61 9.72 16.53
CA VAL A 247 2.50 10.92 15.69
C VAL A 247 1.62 11.97 16.34
N HIS A 248 1.74 13.21 15.89
CA HIS A 248 0.88 14.29 16.34
C HIS A 248 -0.53 14.15 15.75
N ASP A 249 -1.53 14.12 16.63
CA ASP A 249 -2.93 14.30 16.27
C ASP A 249 -3.33 15.76 16.48
N ILE A 250 -3.48 16.47 15.37
CA ILE A 250 -3.77 17.91 15.33
C ILE A 250 -5.13 18.22 15.95
N ALA A 251 -6.12 17.36 15.74
CA ALA A 251 -7.49 17.60 16.19
C ALA A 251 -7.58 17.64 17.73
N THR A 252 -6.77 16.83 18.41
CA THR A 252 -6.75 16.77 19.88
C THR A 252 -5.51 17.42 20.50
N ASN A 253 -4.54 17.82 19.68
CA ASN A 253 -3.23 18.30 20.10
C ASN A 253 -2.53 17.29 21.05
N THR A 254 -2.59 16.00 20.73
CA THR A 254 -1.97 14.92 21.52
C THR A 254 -1.12 14.00 20.65
N THR A 255 -0.34 13.12 21.26
CA THR A 255 0.37 12.05 20.55
C THR A 255 -0.53 10.81 20.46
N LYS A 256 -0.70 10.26 19.25
CA LYS A 256 -1.46 9.02 18.98
C LYS A 256 -0.63 8.01 18.19
N MET A 257 -1.02 6.74 18.23
CA MET A 257 -0.48 5.74 17.32
C MET A 257 -0.78 6.15 15.88
N GLY A 258 0.26 6.15 15.05
CA GLY A 258 0.16 6.36 13.62
C GLY A 258 -0.33 5.10 12.89
N ARG A 259 -1.13 5.28 11.84
CA ARG A 259 -1.80 4.19 11.11
C ARG A 259 -1.67 4.29 9.60
N PHE A 260 -1.72 5.51 9.07
CA PHE A 260 -1.79 5.76 7.63
C PHE A 260 -0.54 6.48 7.12
N GLY A 261 -0.37 6.48 5.80
CA GLY A 261 0.88 6.87 5.14
C GLY A 261 1.88 5.73 5.04
N TRP A 262 3.02 6.01 4.40
CA TRP A 262 4.08 5.02 4.15
C TRP A 262 4.89 4.68 5.39
N LYS A 263 5.00 5.62 6.33
CA LYS A 263 5.70 5.46 7.60
C LYS A 263 4.76 5.52 8.80
N ALA A 264 3.49 5.17 8.60
CA ALA A 264 2.44 5.30 9.61
C ALA A 264 2.43 6.71 10.23
N ASN A 265 2.60 7.76 9.43
CA ASN A 265 2.81 9.13 9.89
C ASN A 265 1.50 9.95 10.06
N GLN A 266 0.34 9.30 9.93
CA GLN A 266 -0.98 9.90 10.16
C GLN A 266 -1.82 9.02 11.11
N PRO A 267 -2.49 9.60 12.13
CA PRO A 267 -3.19 8.82 13.15
C PRO A 267 -4.51 8.22 12.64
N ASP A 268 -5.17 8.89 11.70
CA ASP A 268 -6.48 8.50 11.21
C ASP A 268 -6.71 8.96 9.75
N VAL A 269 -7.82 8.52 9.14
CA VAL A 269 -8.14 8.86 7.73
C VAL A 269 -8.44 10.35 7.58
N ARG A 270 -9.01 10.97 8.62
CA ARG A 270 -9.41 12.38 8.59
C ARG A 270 -8.20 13.29 8.47
N GLN A 271 -7.19 13.11 9.32
CA GLN A 271 -5.95 13.88 9.24
C GLN A 271 -5.16 13.55 7.97
N GLN A 272 -5.17 12.29 7.50
CA GLN A 272 -4.55 11.93 6.22
C GLN A 272 -5.17 12.67 5.03
N VAL A 273 -6.50 12.81 4.97
CA VAL A 273 -7.19 13.58 3.91
C VAL A 273 -6.83 15.06 4.01
N ALA A 274 -6.84 15.64 5.21
CA ALA A 274 -6.53 17.05 5.40
C ALA A 274 -5.06 17.39 5.07
N ALA A 275 -4.13 16.50 5.45
CA ALA A 275 -2.71 16.65 5.13
C ALA A 275 -2.43 16.52 3.63
N ALA A 276 -3.20 15.68 2.90
CA ALA A 276 -3.10 15.57 1.44
C ALA A 276 -3.68 16.81 0.74
N LEU A 277 -4.82 17.34 1.21
CA LEU A 277 -5.37 18.61 0.72
C LEU A 277 -4.33 19.74 0.83
N SER A 278 -3.73 19.92 2.00
CA SER A 278 -2.73 20.98 2.23
C SER A 278 -1.42 20.71 1.50
N GLY A 279 -0.81 19.54 1.70
CA GLY A 279 0.53 19.25 1.16
C GLY A 279 0.56 19.03 -0.35
N ASP A 280 -0.41 18.29 -0.89
CA ASP A 280 -0.37 17.81 -2.27
C ASP A 280 -1.11 18.74 -3.23
N MET A 281 -2.09 19.51 -2.73
CA MET A 281 -2.95 20.37 -3.53
C MET A 281 -2.92 21.84 -3.10
N GLY A 282 -2.27 22.16 -1.97
CA GLY A 282 -2.19 23.51 -1.43
C GLY A 282 -3.48 24.03 -0.81
N LEU A 283 -4.49 23.18 -0.60
CA LEU A 283 -5.82 23.55 -0.11
C LEU A 283 -5.88 23.68 1.40
N THR A 284 -6.50 24.74 1.90
CA THR A 284 -6.78 24.92 3.32
C THR A 284 -8.03 24.17 3.78
N SER A 285 -7.99 23.66 5.01
CA SER A 285 -9.11 23.01 5.70
C SER A 285 -9.11 23.40 7.18
N TYR A 286 -10.16 23.09 7.94
CA TYR A 286 -10.17 23.48 9.36
C TYR A 286 -9.02 22.82 10.18
N LEU A 287 -8.50 21.65 9.77
CA LEU A 287 -7.35 21.00 10.42
C LEU A 287 -6.00 21.59 9.99
N PHE A 288 -5.92 22.12 8.77
CA PHE A 288 -4.75 22.77 8.22
C PHE A 288 -5.18 24.11 7.61
N PRO A 289 -5.39 25.15 8.45
CA PRO A 289 -6.01 26.41 8.01
C PRO A 289 -5.06 27.33 7.25
N ASP A 290 -3.76 27.07 7.32
CA ASP A 290 -2.72 27.91 6.75
C ASP A 290 -2.30 27.42 5.36
N GLU A 291 -2.09 28.37 4.45
CA GLU A 291 -1.56 28.13 3.11
C GLU A 291 -0.17 27.46 3.15
N TYR A 292 0.03 26.42 2.33
CA TYR A 292 1.30 25.68 2.32
C TYR A 292 2.36 26.37 1.46
N CYS A 293 3.16 27.25 2.08
CA CYS A 293 4.13 28.07 1.36
C CYS A 293 5.59 27.80 1.73
N PRO A 294 6.54 28.00 0.79
CA PRO A 294 7.95 28.01 1.12
C PRO A 294 8.22 29.00 2.27
N PRO A 295 9.04 28.63 3.27
CA PRO A 295 9.39 29.55 4.35
C PRO A 295 9.94 30.87 3.80
N GLY A 296 9.44 31.98 4.34
CA GLY A 296 9.85 33.34 3.93
C GLY A 296 9.21 33.86 2.64
N ILE A 297 8.35 33.09 1.97
CA ILE A 297 7.57 33.54 0.82
C ILE A 297 6.16 33.92 1.28
N ASP A 298 5.76 35.16 0.96
CA ASP A 298 4.40 35.63 1.20
C ASP A 298 3.47 35.15 0.07
N CYS A 299 2.66 34.13 0.37
CA CYS A 299 1.65 33.64 -0.55
C CYS A 299 0.30 34.32 -0.44
N SER A 300 0.09 35.16 0.57
CA SER A 300 -1.19 35.88 0.75
C SER A 300 -1.46 36.86 -0.39
N VAL A 301 -0.44 37.15 -1.21
CA VAL A 301 -0.53 37.95 -2.43
C VAL A 301 -1.23 37.23 -3.58
N TYR A 302 -1.33 35.90 -3.54
CA TYR A 302 -2.01 35.12 -4.56
C TYR A 302 -3.50 34.94 -4.21
N PRO A 303 -4.43 35.04 -5.17
CA PRO A 303 -5.84 34.79 -4.89
C PRO A 303 -6.08 33.36 -4.40
N ASN A 304 -6.99 33.19 -3.44
CA ASN A 304 -7.41 31.89 -2.91
C ASN A 304 -8.94 31.72 -2.93
N GLY A 305 -9.40 30.51 -2.62
CA GLY A 305 -10.81 30.11 -2.66
C GLY A 305 -11.66 30.43 -1.44
N GLY A 306 -11.08 31.09 -0.43
CA GLY A 306 -11.73 31.33 0.85
C GLY A 306 -10.85 30.97 2.04
N SER A 307 -11.46 30.92 3.23
CA SER A 307 -10.74 30.63 4.48
C SER A 307 -11.66 29.87 5.46
N PRO A 308 -11.57 28.53 5.54
CA PRO A 308 -10.78 27.66 4.65
C PRO A 308 -11.40 27.54 3.24
N GLU A 309 -10.61 27.09 2.28
CA GLU A 309 -11.03 26.83 0.91
C GLU A 309 -11.87 25.55 0.78
N VAL A 310 -11.64 24.57 1.66
CA VAL A 310 -12.47 23.37 1.77
C VAL A 310 -13.43 23.52 2.95
N PRO A 311 -14.73 23.76 2.72
CA PRO A 311 -15.72 23.87 3.79
C PRO A 311 -15.87 22.54 4.56
N ASP A 312 -16.16 22.62 5.87
CA ASP A 312 -16.28 21.47 6.77
C ASP A 312 -17.18 20.35 6.23
N VAL A 313 -18.36 20.71 5.70
CA VAL A 313 -19.31 19.73 5.12
C VAL A 313 -18.71 19.00 3.91
N THR A 314 -17.95 19.71 3.07
CA THR A 314 -17.26 19.12 1.92
C THR A 314 -16.12 18.21 2.40
N PHE A 315 -15.34 18.68 3.37
CA PHE A 315 -14.26 17.92 3.97
C PHE A 315 -14.77 16.61 4.61
N ASP A 316 -15.85 16.67 5.39
CA ASP A 316 -16.46 15.50 6.04
C ASP A 316 -16.94 14.46 5.02
N ARG A 317 -17.49 14.91 3.88
CA ARG A 317 -17.89 14.02 2.77
C ARG A 317 -16.71 13.36 2.08
N MET A 318 -15.59 14.08 1.91
CA MET A 318 -14.36 13.50 1.38
C MET A 318 -13.78 12.45 2.34
N VAL A 319 -13.82 12.72 3.65
CA VAL A 319 -13.42 11.76 4.69
C VAL A 319 -14.34 10.54 4.70
N LEU A 320 -15.66 10.73 4.60
CA LEU A 320 -16.62 9.63 4.47
C LEU A 320 -16.31 8.78 3.24
N TYR A 321 -16.06 9.41 2.09
CA TYR A 321 -15.69 8.73 0.85
C TYR A 321 -14.47 7.83 1.07
N SER A 322 -13.35 8.39 1.56
CA SER A 322 -12.12 7.63 1.80
C SER A 322 -12.29 6.52 2.84
N ARG A 323 -13.13 6.70 3.87
CA ARG A 323 -13.42 5.67 4.87
C ARG A 323 -14.26 4.51 4.34
N SER A 324 -15.06 4.73 3.30
CA SER A 324 -16.12 3.81 2.89
C SER A 324 -15.92 3.18 1.51
N LEU A 325 -14.75 3.32 0.91
CA LEU A 325 -14.36 2.52 -0.25
C LEU A 325 -14.22 1.05 0.13
N SER A 326 -14.92 0.19 -0.61
CA SER A 326 -14.99 -1.25 -0.39
C SER A 326 -13.68 -1.95 -0.75
N VAL A 327 -13.52 -3.15 -0.20
CA VAL A 327 -12.44 -4.07 -0.58
C VAL A 327 -12.98 -5.01 -1.68
N PRO A 328 -12.28 -5.19 -2.81
CA PRO A 328 -12.70 -6.15 -3.82
C PRO A 328 -12.61 -7.59 -3.29
N VAL A 329 -13.49 -8.46 -3.79
CA VAL A 329 -13.49 -9.88 -3.46
C VAL A 329 -12.16 -10.53 -3.86
N ARG A 330 -11.65 -11.41 -3.00
CA ARG A 330 -10.50 -12.23 -3.38
C ARG A 330 -10.94 -13.23 -4.46
N ARG A 331 -10.20 -13.27 -5.55
CA ARG A 331 -10.46 -14.10 -6.73
C ARG A 331 -9.88 -15.49 -6.52
N ASN A 332 -10.36 -16.49 -7.28
CA ASN A 332 -9.74 -17.82 -7.41
C ASN A 332 -9.39 -18.53 -6.08
N TYR A 333 -10.08 -18.19 -4.99
CA TYR A 333 -9.68 -18.58 -3.63
C TYR A 333 -9.81 -20.08 -3.35
N THR A 334 -10.53 -20.82 -4.20
CA THR A 334 -10.68 -22.28 -4.15
C THR A 334 -9.71 -23.03 -5.05
N GLU A 335 -8.97 -22.34 -5.92
CA GLU A 335 -8.05 -22.97 -6.86
C GLU A 335 -6.84 -23.55 -6.13
N GLN A 336 -6.43 -24.77 -6.51
CA GLN A 336 -5.40 -25.50 -5.76
C GLN A 336 -4.02 -24.83 -5.82
N ASN A 337 -3.67 -24.15 -6.92
CA ASN A 337 -2.44 -23.35 -7.00
C ASN A 337 -2.47 -22.14 -6.05
N VAL A 338 -3.61 -21.47 -5.94
CA VAL A 338 -3.80 -20.34 -5.02
C VAL A 338 -3.71 -20.79 -3.56
N LEU A 339 -4.29 -21.95 -3.23
CA LEU A 339 -4.22 -22.51 -1.88
C LEU A 339 -2.81 -22.99 -1.51
N ARG A 340 -2.07 -23.62 -2.44
CA ARG A 340 -0.65 -23.95 -2.24
C ARG A 340 0.19 -22.68 -2.09
N GLY A 341 -0.06 -21.65 -2.90
CA GLY A 341 0.61 -20.36 -2.77
C GLY A 341 0.39 -19.69 -1.43
N LYS A 342 -0.81 -19.79 -0.86
CA LYS A 342 -1.11 -19.33 0.50
C LYS A 342 -0.29 -20.09 1.55
N GLN A 343 -0.18 -21.42 1.41
CA GLN A 343 0.64 -22.23 2.31
C GLN A 343 2.12 -21.81 2.22
N ILE A 344 2.65 -21.66 1.00
CA ILE A 344 4.03 -21.19 0.77
C ILE A 344 4.26 -19.80 1.38
N PHE A 345 3.30 -18.88 1.25
CA PHE A 345 3.36 -17.55 1.85
C PHE A 345 3.55 -17.62 3.39
N SER A 346 2.90 -18.59 4.04
CA SER A 346 3.11 -18.88 5.46
C SER A 346 4.46 -19.55 5.72
N ASP A 347 4.83 -20.55 4.94
CA ASP A 347 6.04 -21.37 5.14
C ASP A 347 7.33 -20.55 5.00
N ILE A 348 7.32 -19.55 4.10
CA ILE A 348 8.46 -18.63 3.93
C ILE A 348 8.42 -17.42 4.89
N ASN A 349 7.47 -17.42 5.82
CA ASN A 349 7.29 -16.44 6.89
C ASN A 349 6.86 -15.03 6.45
N CYS A 350 6.19 -14.88 5.29
CA CYS A 350 5.63 -13.57 4.92
C CYS A 350 4.56 -13.09 5.90
N VAL A 351 3.86 -14.04 6.53
CA VAL A 351 2.77 -13.80 7.50
C VAL A 351 3.21 -13.11 8.80
N ALA A 352 4.51 -13.05 9.08
CA ALA A 352 5.03 -12.37 10.26
C ALA A 352 4.73 -10.87 10.24
N CYS A 353 4.82 -10.21 9.07
CA CYS A 353 4.42 -8.81 8.89
C CYS A 353 3.05 -8.71 8.19
N HIS A 354 2.80 -9.58 7.20
CA HIS A 354 1.54 -9.58 6.44
C HIS A 354 0.47 -10.45 7.10
N ILE A 355 0.07 -10.07 8.32
CA ILE A 355 -0.86 -10.83 9.15
C ILE A 355 -2.20 -11.05 8.42
N PRO A 356 -2.61 -12.31 8.17
CA PRO A 356 -3.73 -12.61 7.28
C PRO A 356 -5.09 -12.12 7.74
N LYS A 357 -5.35 -12.06 9.05
CA LYS A 357 -6.70 -11.92 9.61
C LYS A 357 -6.69 -11.10 10.90
N MET A 358 -7.66 -10.20 11.03
CA MET A 358 -7.86 -9.40 12.25
C MET A 358 -9.32 -8.99 12.43
N GLN A 359 -9.67 -8.59 13.65
CA GLN A 359 -11.01 -8.10 13.99
C GLN A 359 -11.01 -6.57 14.08
N THR A 360 -12.03 -5.94 13.50
CA THR A 360 -12.32 -4.53 13.78
C THR A 360 -13.06 -4.40 15.12
N GLY A 361 -12.90 -3.24 15.75
CA GLY A 361 -13.48 -2.91 17.04
C GLY A 361 -14.94 -2.49 16.93
N ASN A 362 -15.51 -2.03 18.04
CA ASN A 362 -16.87 -1.52 18.12
C ASN A 362 -16.96 0.02 18.10
N ASP A 363 -15.83 0.72 18.03
CA ASP A 363 -15.72 2.18 18.08
C ASP A 363 -15.18 2.72 16.75
N HIS A 364 -16.09 3.13 15.87
CA HIS A 364 -15.77 3.75 14.59
C HIS A 364 -16.97 4.58 14.10
N PRO A 365 -16.82 5.78 13.51
CA PRO A 365 -17.97 6.61 13.11
C PRO A 365 -18.98 5.88 12.21
N LEU A 366 -18.50 5.09 11.25
CA LEU A 366 -19.35 4.26 10.38
C LEU A 366 -19.66 2.93 11.04
N ALA A 367 -20.95 2.67 11.30
CA ALA A 367 -21.40 1.43 11.93
C ALA A 367 -20.98 0.18 11.15
N GLY A 368 -20.95 0.26 9.82
CA GLY A 368 -20.57 -0.83 8.94
C GLY A 368 -19.11 -1.28 9.03
N MET A 369 -18.22 -0.47 9.60
CA MET A 369 -16.81 -0.85 9.78
C MET A 369 -16.56 -1.60 11.10
N ARG A 370 -17.56 -1.70 11.98
CA ARG A 370 -17.43 -2.25 13.32
C ARG A 370 -17.64 -3.77 13.35
N ASN A 371 -16.97 -4.46 14.28
CA ASN A 371 -17.13 -5.89 14.58
C ASN A 371 -17.03 -6.80 13.34
N GLN A 372 -16.16 -6.45 12.39
CA GLN A 372 -15.91 -7.21 11.17
C GLN A 372 -14.74 -8.17 11.38
N THR A 373 -14.82 -9.32 10.72
CA THR A 373 -13.66 -10.16 10.46
C THR A 373 -13.10 -9.77 9.11
N ILE A 374 -11.89 -9.23 9.08
CA ILE A 374 -11.23 -8.77 7.85
C ILE A 374 -9.94 -9.54 7.60
N ARG A 375 -9.49 -9.57 6.33
CA ARG A 375 -8.28 -10.27 5.91
C ARG A 375 -7.32 -9.37 5.12
N PRO A 376 -6.66 -8.39 5.76
CA PRO A 376 -5.90 -7.34 5.07
C PRO A 376 -4.46 -7.75 4.71
N TYR A 377 -3.91 -8.80 5.31
CA TYR A 377 -2.51 -9.20 5.13
C TYR A 377 -1.55 -8.06 5.46
N THR A 378 -1.64 -7.57 6.69
CA THR A 378 -0.83 -6.48 7.25
C THR A 378 -0.96 -6.50 8.77
N ASP A 379 0.07 -6.09 9.47
CA ASP A 379 0.04 -5.74 10.90
C ASP A 379 -0.05 -4.22 11.15
N MET A 380 0.06 -3.42 10.08
CA MET A 380 0.16 -1.95 10.09
C MET A 380 1.33 -1.39 10.91
N LEU A 381 2.35 -2.20 11.21
CA LEU A 381 3.53 -1.80 11.96
C LEU A 381 4.67 -1.38 11.02
N LEU A 382 5.67 -0.70 11.59
CA LEU A 382 6.93 -0.36 10.95
C LEU A 382 7.90 -1.53 11.02
N HIS A 383 8.58 -1.79 9.91
CA HIS A 383 9.65 -2.79 9.80
C HIS A 383 10.85 -2.23 9.06
N ASP A 384 12.07 -2.58 9.49
CA ASP A 384 13.29 -2.29 8.74
C ASP A 384 13.33 -3.14 7.46
N MET A 385 13.22 -2.48 6.30
CA MET A 385 13.23 -3.12 4.99
C MET A 385 14.62 -3.14 4.32
N GLY A 386 15.66 -2.78 5.06
CA GLY A 386 17.07 -2.79 4.68
C GLY A 386 17.51 -1.54 3.90
N ASP A 387 18.84 -1.37 3.83
CA ASP A 387 19.49 -0.20 3.21
C ASP A 387 19.09 0.03 1.74
N ALA A 388 18.77 -1.05 1.03
CA ALA A 388 18.34 -0.99 -0.36
C ALA A 388 17.01 -0.23 -0.55
N LEU A 389 16.15 -0.22 0.47
CA LEU A 389 14.88 0.49 0.52
C LEU A 389 14.90 1.71 1.46
N SER A 390 16.06 2.08 2.00
CA SER A 390 16.17 3.26 2.85
C SER A 390 16.05 4.55 2.05
N ASP A 391 15.28 5.51 2.58
CA ASP A 391 15.26 6.90 2.12
C ASP A 391 16.10 7.83 3.03
N ASN A 392 16.71 7.29 4.09
CA ASN A 392 17.44 8.00 5.15
C ASN A 392 16.64 9.10 5.89
N ALA A 393 15.35 9.28 5.56
CA ALA A 393 14.47 10.34 6.03
C ALA A 393 13.64 9.84 7.21
N PRO A 394 13.91 10.30 8.44
CA PRO A 394 13.05 9.95 9.57
C PRO A 394 11.67 10.60 9.40
N ASP A 395 10.65 9.98 10.01
CA ASP A 395 9.28 10.51 10.07
C ASP A 395 8.66 10.06 11.41
N TYR A 396 8.72 10.95 12.40
CA TYR A 396 8.50 10.61 13.82
C TYR A 396 9.46 9.52 14.31
N LEU A 397 8.96 8.41 14.86
CA LEU A 397 9.79 7.30 15.31
C LEU A 397 10.32 6.45 14.14
N ALA A 398 9.69 6.52 12.97
CA ALA A 398 10.16 5.78 11.81
C ALA A 398 11.54 6.30 11.37
N THR A 399 12.51 5.39 11.28
CA THR A 399 13.83 5.66 10.71
C THR A 399 13.76 5.70 9.18
N GLY A 400 14.90 5.96 8.53
CA GLY A 400 15.01 5.94 7.07
C GLY A 400 14.73 4.57 6.43
N ASN A 401 14.98 3.48 7.16
CA ASN A 401 14.85 2.12 6.67
C ASN A 401 13.46 1.52 6.95
N GLU A 402 12.70 2.16 7.85
CA GLU A 402 11.43 1.64 8.31
C GLU A 402 10.26 2.05 7.42
N TRP A 403 9.44 1.07 7.06
CA TRP A 403 8.22 1.26 6.29
C TRP A 403 7.06 0.53 6.95
N ARG A 404 5.87 1.11 6.87
CA ARG A 404 4.65 0.46 7.33
C ARG A 404 4.27 -0.68 6.38
N THR A 405 3.97 -1.87 6.90
CA THR A 405 3.44 -2.97 6.10
C THR A 405 2.10 -2.57 5.46
N PRO A 406 1.98 -2.43 4.12
CA PRO A 406 0.69 -2.12 3.49
C PRO A 406 -0.23 -3.35 3.43
N ALA A 407 -1.54 -3.14 3.46
CA ALA A 407 -2.51 -4.21 3.19
C ALA A 407 -2.36 -4.72 1.75
N LEU A 408 -2.43 -6.04 1.55
CA LEU A 408 -2.29 -6.66 0.22
C LEU A 408 -3.59 -6.71 -0.59
N TRP A 409 -4.70 -6.19 -0.05
CA TRP A 409 -5.98 -6.11 -0.75
C TRP A 409 -5.84 -5.56 -2.15
N GLY A 410 -6.38 -6.24 -3.16
CA GLY A 410 -6.39 -5.73 -4.54
C GLY A 410 -5.02 -5.62 -5.21
N ILE A 411 -3.92 -6.11 -4.63
CA ILE A 411 -2.58 -6.01 -5.27
C ILE A 411 -2.58 -6.67 -6.66
N GLY A 412 -3.35 -7.75 -6.85
CA GLY A 412 -3.52 -8.40 -8.15
C GLY A 412 -4.50 -7.71 -9.10
N LEU A 413 -5.10 -6.58 -8.72
CA LEU A 413 -6.00 -5.76 -9.53
C LEU A 413 -5.36 -4.45 -10.00
N ILE A 414 -4.16 -4.10 -9.51
CA ILE A 414 -3.49 -2.83 -9.86
C ILE A 414 -3.31 -2.70 -11.38
N GLN A 415 -2.90 -3.76 -12.08
CA GLN A 415 -2.78 -3.72 -13.55
C GLN A 415 -4.13 -3.45 -14.24
N THR A 416 -5.21 -4.07 -13.75
CA THR A 416 -6.56 -3.92 -14.32
C THR A 416 -7.12 -2.53 -14.09
N VAL A 417 -6.90 -1.94 -12.91
CA VAL A 417 -7.47 -0.64 -12.52
C VAL A 417 -6.59 0.53 -12.97
N ASN A 418 -5.27 0.41 -12.79
CA ASN A 418 -4.32 1.51 -12.97
C ASN A 418 -3.46 1.40 -14.25
N GLY A 419 -3.49 0.25 -14.94
CA GLY A 419 -2.73 0.04 -16.18
C GLY A 419 -1.22 -0.18 -15.97
N HIS A 420 -0.78 -0.39 -14.73
CA HIS A 420 0.62 -0.67 -14.37
C HIS A 420 0.72 -1.64 -13.20
N THR A 421 1.94 -2.08 -12.87
CA THR A 421 2.24 -3.01 -11.76
C THR A 421 3.34 -2.48 -10.82
N ASN A 422 3.57 -1.16 -10.81
CA ASN A 422 4.56 -0.53 -9.92
C ASN A 422 4.20 -0.66 -8.41
N LEU A 423 5.13 -1.18 -7.62
CA LEU A 423 5.00 -1.49 -6.19
C LEU A 423 6.13 -0.85 -5.36
N LEU A 424 6.01 -0.95 -4.03
CA LEU A 424 6.88 -0.33 -3.01
C LEU A 424 6.72 1.18 -2.90
N HIS A 425 7.27 1.78 -1.84
CA HIS A 425 7.02 3.17 -1.44
C HIS A 425 7.24 4.20 -2.56
N ASP A 426 8.11 3.91 -3.52
CA ASP A 426 8.45 4.80 -4.63
C ASP A 426 8.12 4.22 -6.02
N GLY A 427 7.44 3.07 -6.08
CA GLY A 427 7.02 2.43 -7.33
C GLY A 427 8.15 1.76 -8.13
N ARG A 428 9.35 1.56 -7.56
CA ARG A 428 10.50 1.00 -8.27
C ARG A 428 10.32 -0.44 -8.75
N ALA A 429 9.52 -1.24 -8.05
CA ALA A 429 9.31 -2.64 -8.38
C ALA A 429 8.23 -2.76 -9.44
N ARG A 430 8.54 -3.32 -10.62
CA ARG A 430 7.60 -3.38 -11.75
C ARG A 430 6.64 -4.57 -11.67
N ASN A 431 6.78 -5.44 -10.69
CA ASN A 431 5.89 -6.57 -10.45
C ASN A 431 6.15 -7.14 -9.04
N ILE A 432 5.33 -8.11 -8.63
CA ILE A 432 5.41 -8.75 -7.31
C ILE A 432 6.76 -9.45 -7.08
N THR A 433 7.32 -10.12 -8.10
CA THR A 433 8.65 -10.75 -8.01
C THR A 433 9.73 -9.73 -7.69
N GLU A 434 9.78 -8.61 -8.43
CA GLU A 434 10.72 -7.53 -8.13
C GLU A 434 10.49 -6.96 -6.74
N ALA A 435 9.23 -6.79 -6.31
CA ALA A 435 8.91 -6.29 -4.98
C ALA A 435 9.48 -7.21 -3.89
N ILE A 436 9.27 -8.52 -3.98
CA ILE A 436 9.84 -9.51 -3.05
C ILE A 436 11.37 -9.45 -3.07
N LEU A 437 11.98 -9.32 -4.24
CA LEU A 437 13.45 -9.23 -4.35
C LEU A 437 14.04 -7.92 -3.83
N TRP A 438 13.24 -6.88 -3.64
CA TRP A 438 13.66 -5.65 -2.97
C TRP A 438 13.60 -5.73 -1.44
N HIS A 439 12.88 -6.70 -0.87
CA HIS A 439 12.81 -6.86 0.57
C HIS A 439 14.21 -7.19 1.13
N GLY A 440 14.66 -6.42 2.11
CA GLY A 440 15.87 -6.68 2.89
C GLY A 440 15.56 -6.53 4.38
N GLY A 441 16.56 -6.24 5.20
CA GLY A 441 16.39 -6.03 6.64
C GLY A 441 15.69 -7.23 7.29
N GLU A 442 14.60 -6.99 8.00
CA GLU A 442 13.80 -8.01 8.68
C GLU A 442 13.21 -9.05 7.70
N ALA A 443 12.95 -8.66 6.45
CA ALA A 443 12.38 -9.54 5.44
C ALA A 443 13.43 -10.30 4.62
N GLN A 444 14.72 -10.18 4.94
CA GLN A 444 15.81 -10.83 4.19
C GLN A 444 15.65 -12.36 4.14
N GLN A 445 15.29 -13.00 5.25
CA GLN A 445 15.10 -14.46 5.28
C GLN A 445 13.95 -14.91 4.37
N ALA A 446 12.84 -14.18 4.33
CA ALA A 446 11.70 -14.48 3.46
C ALA A 446 12.07 -14.31 1.98
N LYS A 447 12.82 -13.25 1.62
CA LYS A 447 13.38 -13.06 0.27
C LYS A 447 14.28 -14.24 -0.13
N ASP A 448 15.18 -14.68 0.75
CA ASP A 448 16.10 -15.77 0.43
C ASP A 448 15.38 -17.11 0.24
N LYS A 449 14.37 -17.40 1.08
CA LYS A 449 13.49 -18.55 0.89
C LYS A 449 12.73 -18.46 -0.44
N PHE A 450 12.20 -17.30 -0.81
CA PHE A 450 11.57 -17.09 -2.12
C PHE A 450 12.53 -17.40 -3.29
N LYS A 451 13.79 -16.93 -3.20
CA LYS A 451 14.81 -17.22 -4.23
C LYS A 451 15.11 -18.71 -4.36
N ALA A 452 14.96 -19.47 -3.28
CA ALA A 452 15.20 -20.92 -3.23
C ALA A 452 14.00 -21.77 -3.68
N LEU A 453 12.79 -21.22 -3.75
CA LEU A 453 11.60 -21.93 -4.22
C LEU A 453 11.78 -22.46 -5.65
N THR A 454 11.17 -23.61 -5.95
CA THR A 454 11.08 -24.11 -7.32
C THR A 454 10.26 -23.14 -8.19
N THR A 455 10.41 -23.20 -9.52
CA THR A 455 9.59 -22.39 -10.44
C THR A 455 8.10 -22.56 -10.15
N LYS A 456 7.66 -23.81 -9.94
CA LYS A 456 6.25 -24.13 -9.64
C LYS A 456 5.78 -23.49 -8.34
N ASP A 457 6.57 -23.56 -7.27
CA ASP A 457 6.18 -22.99 -5.97
C ASP A 457 6.12 -21.47 -6.03
N ARG A 458 7.05 -20.84 -6.78
CA ARG A 458 6.98 -19.39 -7.03
C ARG A 458 5.73 -19.03 -7.83
N ASP A 459 5.38 -19.80 -8.86
CA ASP A 459 4.16 -19.55 -9.65
C ASP A 459 2.90 -19.72 -8.79
N ASP A 460 2.84 -20.73 -7.93
CA ASP A 460 1.74 -20.94 -6.98
C ASP A 460 1.65 -19.76 -5.98
N LEU A 461 2.77 -19.31 -5.39
CA LEU A 461 2.82 -18.12 -4.52
C LEU A 461 2.37 -16.85 -5.24
N LEU A 462 2.83 -16.62 -6.47
CA LEU A 462 2.41 -15.49 -7.27
C LEU A 462 0.93 -15.59 -7.64
N ALA A 463 0.39 -16.79 -7.89
CA ALA A 463 -1.04 -16.98 -8.10
C ALA A 463 -1.85 -16.59 -6.86
N PHE A 464 -1.37 -16.92 -5.65
CA PHE A 464 -1.97 -16.47 -4.41
C PHE A 464 -1.98 -14.95 -4.27
N LEU A 465 -0.84 -14.29 -4.45
CA LEU A 465 -0.74 -12.83 -4.33
C LEU A 465 -1.57 -12.11 -5.40
N ASN A 466 -1.57 -12.61 -6.64
CA ASN A 466 -2.41 -12.08 -7.72
C ASN A 466 -3.91 -12.37 -7.53
N SER A 467 -4.28 -13.25 -6.58
CA SER A 467 -5.68 -13.53 -6.26
C SER A 467 -6.30 -12.48 -5.32
N MET A 468 -5.46 -11.76 -4.57
CA MET A 468 -5.85 -10.73 -3.59
C MET A 468 -6.55 -9.52 -4.21
#